data_AF-A0A7X9AWQ9-F1
#
_entry.id   AF-A0A7X9AWQ9-F1
#
_cell.length_a   1.000
_cell.length_b   1.000
_cell.length_c   1.000
_cell.angle_alpha   90.00
_cell.angle_beta   90.00
_cell.angle_gamma   90.00
#
_symmetry.space_group_name_H-M   'P 1'
#
loop_
_entity.id
_entity.type
_entity.pdbx_description
1 polymer ?
#
loop_
_entity_poly.entity_id
_entity_poly.type
_entity_poly.pdbx_seq_one_letter_code
_entity_poly.pdbx_strand_id
1 'polypeptide(L)'
;MNEVSTRPRNLSWAAMVFSLALGLVGIYIMNTANCSAMIPGVIAAFASVLLAFLAFARAHFAQKQAVEEEAAADYRKAHGKTELFDDADDALRMATRANMQFVKYFVPFFTIAMGLVILLISLPTWFRWNRMEAFAVAPKPLPMAILAVCCCIATLIAGSFFVGASRNKGCRWLRPSGAWMFMAGFLYLLSGIALFLEYFDKARLTIDISMARVGMVLIFLLAIELLVSFVIEFYRPRLPGEEERPLPESRLLALFTEPGGMARNVAASLDYQFGFEVSEAWFYRFLERTVVPLFLVMVLAFWLQTCVVVVEVEHNGIREV
;
A
#
# COMPACT_ATOMS: atom_id res chain seq x y z
N MET A 1 7.42 17.25 30.86
CA MET A 1 7.87 15.84 30.79
C MET A 1 6.96 15.17 29.77
N ASN A 2 7.35 15.16 28.50
CA ASN A 2 6.65 14.37 27.49
C ASN A 2 7.45 13.08 27.37
N GLU A 3 7.06 12.02 28.08
CA GLU A 3 7.75 10.73 27.98
C GLU A 3 8.04 10.40 26.51
N VAL A 4 9.31 10.14 26.20
CA VAL A 4 9.74 9.73 24.87
C VAL A 4 9.08 8.39 24.54
N SER A 5 7.94 8.48 23.86
CA SER A 5 7.08 7.35 23.56
C SER A 5 7.82 6.37 22.64
N THR A 6 7.94 5.12 23.08
CA THR A 6 8.51 4.00 22.29
C THR A 6 7.51 3.44 21.26
N ARG A 7 6.26 3.91 21.29
CA ARG A 7 5.15 3.45 20.44
C ARG A 7 5.46 3.49 18.92
N PRO A 8 5.99 4.58 18.32
CA PRO A 8 6.27 4.61 16.87
C PRO A 8 7.29 3.55 16.42
N ARG A 9 8.28 3.25 17.28
CA ARG A 9 9.28 2.21 17.01
C ARG A 9 8.68 0.81 17.06
N ASN A 10 7.86 0.53 18.06
CA ASN A 10 7.23 -0.80 18.20
C ASN A 10 6.19 -1.04 17.10
N LEU A 11 5.45 0.00 16.70
CA LEU A 11 4.48 -0.06 15.60
C LEU A 11 5.15 -0.29 14.24
N SER A 12 6.28 0.36 13.97
CA SER A 12 7.05 0.15 12.73
C SER A 12 7.68 -1.24 12.69
N TRP A 13 8.16 -1.75 13.82
CA TRP A 13 8.64 -3.14 13.91
C TRP A 13 7.49 -4.15 13.67
N ALA A 14 6.32 -3.92 14.27
CA ALA A 14 5.15 -4.76 14.04
C ALA A 14 4.71 -4.76 12.56
N ALA A 15 4.71 -3.60 11.90
CA ALA A 15 4.44 -3.48 10.47
C ALA A 15 5.43 -4.30 9.63
N MET A 16 6.72 -4.20 9.94
CA MET A 16 7.77 -4.94 9.25
C MET A 16 7.58 -6.46 9.39
N VAL A 17 7.36 -6.96 10.60
CA VAL A 17 7.17 -8.40 10.87
C VAL A 17 5.91 -8.93 10.17
N PHE A 18 4.81 -8.18 10.24
CA PHE A 18 3.55 -8.59 9.63
C PHE A 18 3.63 -8.61 8.09
N SER A 19 4.21 -7.58 7.49
CA SER A 19 4.45 -7.53 6.04
C SER A 19 5.41 -8.64 5.58
N LEU A 20 6.44 -8.96 6.36
CA LEU A 20 7.37 -10.05 6.06
C LEU A 20 6.66 -11.40 6.08
N ALA A 21 5.86 -11.67 7.12
CA ALA A 21 5.10 -12.91 7.24
C ALA A 21 4.17 -13.10 6.02
N LEU A 22 3.46 -12.05 5.62
CA LEU A 22 2.58 -12.08 4.45
C LEU A 22 3.34 -12.21 3.12
N GLY A 23 4.53 -11.62 3.01
CA GLY A 23 5.40 -11.81 1.84
C GLY A 23 5.89 -13.26 1.71
N LEU A 24 6.25 -13.91 2.82
CA LEU A 24 6.65 -15.31 2.85
C LEU A 24 5.49 -16.25 2.47
N VAL A 25 4.28 -15.98 2.97
CA VAL A 25 3.08 -16.73 2.57
C VAL A 25 2.78 -16.52 1.08
N GLY A 26 2.96 -15.30 0.56
CA GLY A 26 2.84 -15.02 -0.87
C GLY A 26 3.82 -15.82 -1.73
N ILE A 27 5.09 -15.93 -1.31
CA ILE A 27 6.10 -16.79 -1.97
C ILE A 27 5.67 -18.27 -1.92
N TYR A 28 5.17 -18.72 -0.78
CA TYR A 28 4.68 -20.09 -0.63
C TYR A 28 3.56 -20.39 -1.64
N ILE A 29 2.57 -19.50 -1.78
CA ILE A 29 1.49 -19.63 -2.76
C ILE A 29 2.07 -19.63 -4.19
N MET A 30 2.97 -18.70 -4.51
CA MET A 30 3.60 -18.61 -5.83
C MET A 30 4.30 -19.93 -6.22
N ASN A 31 5.07 -20.53 -5.31
CA ASN A 31 5.84 -21.74 -5.59
C ASN A 31 4.97 -23.00 -5.65
N THR A 32 3.93 -23.08 -4.83
CA THR A 32 3.08 -24.29 -4.76
C THR A 32 1.93 -24.27 -5.77
N ALA A 33 1.43 -23.09 -6.13
CA ALA A 33 0.37 -22.91 -7.11
C ALA A 33 0.89 -22.62 -8.53
N ASN A 34 2.19 -22.32 -8.72
CA ASN A 34 2.75 -21.82 -9.98
C ASN A 34 2.00 -20.59 -10.56
N CYS A 35 1.31 -19.84 -9.70
CA CYS A 35 0.47 -18.71 -10.10
C CYS A 35 1.32 -17.48 -10.42
N SER A 36 1.30 -17.05 -11.68
CA SER A 36 2.08 -15.88 -12.10
C SER A 36 1.44 -14.55 -11.68
N ALA A 37 0.10 -14.52 -11.50
CA ALA A 37 -0.59 -13.37 -10.93
C ALA A 37 -0.21 -13.06 -9.47
N MET A 38 0.48 -13.97 -8.77
CA MET A 38 0.97 -13.75 -7.40
C MET A 38 2.27 -12.91 -7.36
N ILE A 39 3.05 -12.87 -8.44
CA ILE A 39 4.35 -12.16 -8.48
C ILE A 39 4.20 -10.66 -8.12
N PRO A 40 3.26 -9.89 -8.70
CA PRO A 40 3.06 -8.49 -8.34
C PRO A 40 2.68 -8.29 -6.87
N GLY A 41 1.87 -9.20 -6.31
CA GLY A 41 1.45 -9.15 -4.90
C GLY A 41 2.63 -9.34 -3.95
N VAL A 42 3.52 -10.28 -4.27
CA VAL A 42 4.77 -10.50 -3.52
C VAL A 42 5.68 -9.27 -3.59
N ILE A 43 5.85 -8.66 -4.77
CA ILE A 43 6.63 -7.41 -4.92
C ILE A 43 6.05 -6.31 -4.03
N ALA A 44 4.73 -6.11 -4.02
CA ALA A 44 4.07 -5.12 -3.17
C ALA A 44 4.26 -5.41 -1.67
N ALA A 45 4.18 -6.69 -1.26
CA ALA A 45 4.42 -7.09 0.11
C ALA A 45 5.87 -6.77 0.55
N PHE A 46 6.88 -7.10 -0.26
CA PHE A 46 8.28 -6.75 0.04
C PHE A 46 8.54 -5.25 0.03
N ALA A 47 7.91 -4.49 -0.88
CA ALA A 47 7.98 -3.03 -0.85
C ALA A 47 7.42 -2.47 0.48
N SER A 48 6.33 -3.05 1.00
CA SER A 48 5.82 -2.65 2.32
C SER A 48 6.80 -2.96 3.46
N VAL A 49 7.55 -4.07 3.41
CA VAL A 49 8.61 -4.39 4.38
C VAL A 49 9.72 -3.34 4.36
N LEU A 50 10.19 -2.97 3.17
CA LEU A 50 11.23 -1.96 2.98
C LEU A 50 10.78 -0.59 3.53
N LEU A 51 9.52 -0.22 3.31
CA LEU A 51 8.95 1.02 3.84
C LEU A 51 8.74 0.98 5.35
N ALA A 52 8.35 -0.16 5.91
CA ALA A 52 8.30 -0.35 7.36
C ALA A 52 9.68 -0.24 8.01
N PHE A 53 10.72 -0.78 7.35
CA PHE A 53 12.12 -0.63 7.79
C PHE A 53 12.57 0.84 7.77
N LEU A 54 12.23 1.59 6.72
CA LEU A 54 12.51 3.03 6.66
C LEU A 54 11.81 3.79 7.80
N ALA A 55 10.54 3.45 8.08
CA ALA A 55 9.78 4.03 9.18
C ALA A 55 10.42 3.71 10.54
N PHE A 56 10.91 2.48 10.72
CA PHE A 56 11.63 2.06 11.92
C PHE A 56 12.94 2.81 12.10
N ALA A 57 13.76 2.92 11.05
CA ALA A 57 15.02 3.66 11.08
C ALA A 57 14.78 5.13 11.46
N ARG A 58 13.78 5.78 10.87
CA ARG A 58 13.39 7.15 11.22
C ARG A 58 12.94 7.27 12.67
N ALA A 59 12.08 6.35 13.14
CA ALA A 59 11.60 6.33 14.51
C ALA A 59 12.74 6.14 15.51
N HIS A 60 13.75 5.32 15.17
CA HIS A 60 14.93 5.12 15.99
C HIS A 60 15.79 6.38 16.11
N PHE A 61 16.09 7.05 14.98
CA PHE A 61 16.84 8.30 15.01
C PHE A 61 16.08 9.45 15.68
N ALA A 62 14.76 9.53 15.49
CA ALA A 62 13.90 10.49 16.17
C ALA A 62 13.92 10.28 17.69
N GLN A 63 13.81 9.03 18.13
CA GLN A 63 13.85 8.67 19.54
C GLN A 63 15.21 9.03 20.15
N LYS A 64 16.31 8.71 19.47
CA LYS A 64 17.65 9.06 19.94
C LYS A 64 17.79 10.58 20.10
N GLN A 65 17.34 11.36 19.13
CA GLN A 65 17.38 12.83 19.24
C GLN A 65 16.53 13.33 20.43
N ALA A 66 15.33 12.81 20.64
CA ALA A 66 14.46 13.23 21.75
C ALA A 66 15.07 12.91 23.13
N VAL A 67 15.74 11.75 23.27
CA VAL A 67 16.42 11.37 24.52
C VAL A 67 17.61 12.31 24.79
N GLU A 68 18.40 12.64 23.77
CA GLU A 68 19.53 13.57 23.91
C GLU A 68 19.05 15.00 24.20
N GLU A 69 17.90 15.42 23.63
CA GLU A 69 17.25 16.70 23.93
C GLU A 69 16.79 16.80 25.39
N GLU A 70 16.14 15.75 25.92
CA GLU A 70 15.76 15.69 27.32
C GLU A 70 16.98 15.67 28.25
N ALA A 71 17.99 14.88 27.92
CA ALA A 71 19.24 14.83 28.68
C ALA A 71 19.89 16.22 28.72
N ALA A 72 20.07 16.88 27.59
CA ALA A 72 20.63 18.22 27.52
C ALA A 72 19.79 19.24 28.31
N ALA A 73 18.46 19.14 28.27
CA ALA A 73 17.57 20.02 29.02
C ALA A 73 17.68 19.81 30.55
N ASP A 74 17.78 18.57 31.00
CA ASP A 74 17.93 18.24 32.42
C ASP A 74 19.33 18.58 32.94
N TYR A 75 20.38 18.37 32.12
CA TYR A 75 21.73 18.84 32.40
C TYR A 75 21.77 20.37 32.53
N ARG A 76 21.10 21.12 31.64
CA ARG A 76 21.00 22.60 31.71
C ARG A 76 20.29 23.08 32.97
N LYS A 77 19.26 22.35 33.44
CA LYS A 77 18.56 22.68 34.70
C LYS A 77 19.40 22.38 35.93
N ALA A 78 20.16 21.29 35.91
CA ALA A 78 20.97 20.85 37.04
C ALA A 78 22.29 21.64 37.21
N HIS A 79 22.92 22.08 36.12
CA HIS A 79 24.29 22.64 36.12
C HIS A 79 24.39 24.04 35.50
N GLY A 80 23.52 24.99 35.87
CA GLY A 80 23.45 26.33 35.28
C GLY A 80 24.82 26.99 34.95
N LYS A 81 24.86 27.74 33.83
CA LYS A 81 25.93 28.60 33.27
C LYS A 81 27.42 28.24 33.56
N THR A 82 27.80 26.98 33.70
CA THR A 82 29.22 26.58 33.86
C THR A 82 29.76 25.97 32.56
N GLU A 83 30.94 26.37 32.08
CA GLU A 83 31.53 26.09 30.74
C GLU A 83 31.63 24.61 30.30
N LEU A 84 31.20 23.65 31.11
CA LEU A 84 31.08 22.23 30.78
C LEU A 84 29.80 21.92 29.96
N PHE A 85 29.48 22.76 28.98
CA PHE A 85 28.32 22.59 28.09
C PHE A 85 28.65 21.92 26.76
N ASP A 86 29.93 21.87 26.38
CA ASP A 86 30.33 21.39 25.05
C ASP A 86 29.95 19.93 24.81
N ASP A 87 30.16 19.02 25.77
CA ASP A 87 29.92 17.58 25.55
C ASP A 87 28.43 17.24 25.34
N ALA A 88 27.53 17.82 26.13
CA ALA A 88 26.10 17.56 26.03
C ALA A 88 25.45 18.25 24.81
N ASP A 89 25.87 19.48 24.50
CA ASP A 89 25.41 20.18 23.30
C ASP A 89 26.02 19.57 22.02
N ASP A 90 27.22 18.98 22.08
CA ASP A 90 27.83 18.29 20.94
C ASP A 90 27.18 16.93 20.67
N ALA A 91 26.79 16.18 21.70
CA ALA A 91 25.98 14.96 21.54
C ALA A 91 24.63 15.29 20.87
N LEU A 92 23.95 16.34 21.32
CA LEU A 92 22.71 16.86 20.73
C LEU A 92 22.92 17.28 19.26
N ARG A 93 23.97 18.05 18.97
CA ARG A 93 24.32 18.48 17.61
C ARG A 93 24.66 17.28 16.72
N MET A 94 25.30 16.25 17.25
CA MET A 94 25.61 15.03 16.51
C MET A 94 24.33 14.25 16.18
N ALA A 95 23.42 14.07 17.13
CA ALA A 95 22.14 13.40 16.92
C ALA A 95 21.26 14.17 15.91
N THR A 96 21.21 15.50 16.02
CA THR A 96 20.46 16.36 15.08
C THR A 96 21.07 16.31 13.68
N ARG A 97 22.40 16.37 13.55
CA ARG A 97 23.11 16.23 12.26
C ARG A 97 22.84 14.87 11.62
N ALA A 98 22.90 13.79 12.39
CA ALA A 98 22.62 12.44 11.90
C ALA A 98 21.19 12.31 11.38
N ASN A 99 20.20 12.83 12.10
CA ASN A 99 18.81 12.82 11.65
C ASN A 99 18.60 13.68 10.39
N MET A 100 19.21 14.88 10.33
CA MET A 100 19.12 15.74 9.15
C MET A 100 19.81 15.10 7.92
N GLN A 101 20.96 14.44 8.09
CA GLN A 101 21.62 13.69 7.02
C GLN A 101 20.78 12.52 6.54
N PHE A 102 20.15 11.78 7.46
CA PHE A 102 19.24 10.69 7.13
C PHE A 102 18.06 11.18 6.28
N VAL A 103 17.36 12.23 6.71
CA VAL A 103 16.21 12.77 5.97
C VAL A 103 16.65 13.40 4.64
N LYS A 104 17.80 14.09 4.58
CA LYS A 104 18.23 14.82 3.39
C LYS A 104 18.83 13.92 2.30
N TYR A 105 19.61 12.90 2.68
CA TYR A 105 20.36 12.07 1.73
C TYR A 105 19.86 10.63 1.69
N PHE A 106 19.62 10.00 2.85
CA PHE A 106 19.26 8.60 2.89
C PHE A 106 17.84 8.35 2.39
N VAL A 107 16.85 9.14 2.83
CA VAL A 107 15.45 8.97 2.42
C VAL A 107 15.27 9.10 0.90
N PRO A 108 15.78 10.15 0.22
CA PRO A 108 15.61 10.27 -1.23
C PRO A 108 16.38 9.20 -2.01
N PHE A 109 17.59 8.84 -1.56
CA PHE A 109 18.36 7.74 -2.15
C PHE A 109 17.60 6.41 -2.04
N PHE A 110 17.02 6.13 -0.87
CA PHE A 110 16.22 4.93 -0.63
C PHE A 110 14.98 4.89 -1.52
N THR A 111 14.28 6.01 -1.72
CA THR A 111 13.11 6.05 -2.62
C THR A 111 13.46 5.77 -4.08
N ILE A 112 14.59 6.29 -4.57
CA ILE A 112 15.08 5.99 -5.92
C ILE A 112 15.49 4.53 -6.02
N ALA A 113 16.28 4.05 -5.07
CA ALA A 113 16.74 2.67 -5.05
C ALA A 113 15.56 1.70 -5.03
N MET A 114 14.52 1.96 -4.23
CA MET A 114 13.31 1.14 -4.20
C MET A 114 12.56 1.16 -5.54
N GLY A 115 12.35 2.34 -6.14
CA GLY A 115 11.72 2.46 -7.46
C GLY A 115 12.51 1.71 -8.54
N LEU A 116 13.84 1.84 -8.56
CA LEU A 116 14.71 1.13 -9.49
C LEU A 116 14.70 -0.37 -9.27
N VAL A 117 14.76 -0.85 -8.02
CA VAL A 117 14.71 -2.28 -7.70
C VAL A 117 13.38 -2.88 -8.17
N ILE A 118 12.26 -2.20 -7.93
CA ILE A 118 10.95 -2.65 -8.42
C ILE A 118 10.94 -2.73 -9.95
N LEU A 119 11.47 -1.73 -10.66
CA LEU A 119 11.59 -1.77 -12.12
C LEU A 119 12.52 -2.88 -12.63
N LEU A 120 13.67 -3.08 -11.98
CA LEU A 120 14.66 -4.10 -12.35
C LEU A 120 14.13 -5.52 -12.15
N ILE A 121 13.26 -5.74 -11.17
CA ILE A 121 12.57 -7.03 -10.98
C ILE A 121 11.40 -7.16 -11.96
N SER A 122 10.69 -6.07 -12.22
CA SER A 122 9.44 -6.10 -13.00
C SER A 122 9.68 -6.21 -14.52
N LEU A 123 10.68 -5.51 -15.06
CA LEU A 123 10.98 -5.51 -16.52
C LEU A 123 11.38 -6.90 -17.06
N PRO A 124 12.33 -7.63 -16.46
CA PRO A 124 12.68 -8.97 -16.95
C PRO A 124 11.52 -9.95 -16.84
N THR A 125 10.72 -9.83 -15.78
CA THR A 125 9.53 -10.65 -15.57
C THR A 125 8.49 -10.42 -16.67
N TRP A 126 8.24 -9.16 -17.04
CA TRP A 126 7.37 -8.78 -18.15
C TRP A 126 7.88 -9.35 -19.49
N PHE A 127 9.16 -9.18 -19.80
CA PHE A 127 9.74 -9.72 -21.04
C PHE A 127 9.67 -11.25 -21.09
N ARG A 128 9.87 -11.94 -19.96
CA ARG A 128 9.73 -13.40 -19.86
C ARG A 128 8.30 -13.83 -20.15
N TRP A 129 7.31 -13.14 -19.61
CA TRP A 129 5.90 -13.43 -19.86
C TRP A 129 5.46 -13.15 -21.29
N ASN A 130 6.05 -12.17 -21.96
CA ASN A 130 5.75 -11.90 -23.37
C ASN A 130 6.33 -12.99 -24.31
N ARG A 131 7.24 -13.82 -23.80
CA ARG A 131 7.84 -14.96 -24.53
C ARG A 131 7.21 -16.31 -24.19
N MET A 132 6.29 -16.37 -23.22
CA MET A 132 5.59 -17.61 -22.86
C MET A 132 4.15 -17.58 -23.39
N GLU A 133 3.77 -18.63 -24.11
CA GLU A 133 2.42 -18.76 -24.70
C GLU A 133 1.38 -19.24 -23.68
N ALA A 134 1.80 -19.94 -22.63
CA ALA A 134 0.93 -20.45 -21.56
C ALA A 134 1.69 -20.61 -20.25
N PHE A 135 1.02 -20.34 -19.12
CA PHE A 135 1.54 -20.67 -17.79
C PHE A 135 1.21 -22.11 -17.40
N ALA A 136 2.02 -22.68 -16.50
CA ALA A 136 1.79 -24.01 -15.96
C ALA A 136 0.53 -24.00 -15.08
N VAL A 137 -0.36 -24.96 -15.31
CA VAL A 137 -1.61 -25.14 -14.55
C VAL A 137 -1.30 -25.35 -13.06
N ALA A 138 -2.07 -24.70 -12.19
CA ALA A 138 -1.90 -24.77 -10.76
C ALA A 138 -2.19 -26.19 -10.24
N PRO A 139 -1.25 -26.85 -9.52
CA PRO A 139 -1.45 -28.23 -9.08
C PRO A 139 -2.61 -28.44 -8.09
N LYS A 140 -3.10 -27.40 -7.39
CA LYS A 140 -4.27 -27.40 -6.49
C LYS A 140 -4.82 -25.96 -6.33
N PRO A 141 -5.70 -25.47 -7.23
CA PRO A 141 -6.07 -24.06 -7.26
C PRO A 141 -6.93 -23.60 -6.06
N LEU A 142 -7.83 -24.45 -5.57
CA LEU A 142 -8.84 -24.05 -4.57
C LEU A 142 -8.27 -23.73 -3.18
N PRO A 143 -7.39 -24.55 -2.55
CA PRO A 143 -6.77 -24.20 -1.27
C PRO A 143 -5.91 -22.93 -1.35
N MET A 144 -5.25 -22.72 -2.48
CA MET A 144 -4.37 -21.57 -2.71
C MET A 144 -5.17 -20.28 -2.97
N ALA A 145 -6.32 -20.38 -3.63
CA ALA A 145 -7.27 -19.28 -3.77
C ALA A 145 -7.78 -18.81 -2.40
N ILE A 146 -8.18 -19.75 -1.53
CA ILE A 146 -8.63 -19.44 -0.17
C ILE A 146 -7.51 -18.76 0.62
N LEU A 147 -6.28 -19.29 0.55
CA LEU A 147 -5.13 -18.71 1.24
C LEU A 147 -4.81 -17.29 0.73
N ALA A 148 -4.92 -17.05 -0.58
CA ALA A 148 -4.74 -15.72 -1.17
C ALA A 148 -5.82 -14.72 -0.68
N VAL A 149 -7.07 -15.16 -0.58
CA VAL A 149 -8.17 -14.34 -0.03
C VAL A 149 -7.96 -14.05 1.46
N CYS A 150 -7.52 -15.04 2.25
CA CYS A 150 -7.15 -14.82 3.65
C CYS A 150 -6.00 -13.81 3.78
N CYS A 151 -4.98 -13.90 2.92
CA CYS A 151 -3.88 -12.94 2.87
C CYS A 151 -4.37 -11.54 2.50
N CYS A 152 -5.30 -11.43 1.54
CA CYS A 152 -5.96 -10.16 1.20
C CYS A 152 -6.64 -9.55 2.44
N ILE A 153 -7.50 -10.29 3.12
CA ILE A 153 -8.19 -9.79 4.32
C ILE A 153 -7.18 -9.35 5.39
N ALA A 154 -6.15 -10.17 5.64
CA ALA A 154 -5.10 -9.85 6.61
C ALA A 154 -4.34 -8.55 6.24
N THR A 155 -3.96 -8.37 4.97
CA THR A 155 -3.30 -7.16 4.49
C THR A 155 -4.19 -5.92 4.57
N LEU A 156 -5.50 -6.03 4.31
CA LEU A 156 -6.43 -4.91 4.39
C LEU A 156 -6.65 -4.46 5.83
N ILE A 157 -6.83 -5.42 6.76
CA ILE A 157 -6.97 -5.12 8.19
C ILE A 157 -5.69 -4.45 8.69
N ALA A 158 -4.52 -5.04 8.41
CA ALA A 158 -3.26 -4.45 8.85
C ALA A 158 -2.97 -3.10 8.19
N GLY A 159 -3.23 -2.95 6.89
CA GLY A 159 -3.14 -1.68 6.18
C GLY A 159 -4.00 -0.61 6.83
N SER A 160 -5.26 -0.92 7.14
CA SER A 160 -6.18 0.02 7.82
C SER A 160 -5.70 0.41 9.21
N PHE A 161 -5.17 -0.55 9.97
CA PHE A 161 -4.61 -0.31 11.30
C PHE A 161 -3.39 0.61 11.25
N PHE A 162 -2.45 0.37 10.33
CA PHE A 162 -1.22 1.17 10.22
C PHE A 162 -1.46 2.56 9.63
N VAL A 163 -2.38 2.69 8.66
CA VAL A 163 -2.84 4.00 8.17
C VAL A 163 -3.57 4.75 9.29
N GLY A 164 -4.41 4.09 10.07
CA GLY A 164 -5.06 4.67 11.26
C GLY A 164 -4.05 5.13 12.30
N ALA A 165 -3.06 4.29 12.63
CA ALA A 165 -1.99 4.61 13.57
C ALA A 165 -1.12 5.79 13.10
N SER A 166 -1.00 6.01 11.79
CA SER A 166 -0.25 7.13 11.21
C SER A 166 -0.83 8.52 11.53
N ARG A 167 -2.07 8.59 12.05
CA ARG A 167 -2.71 9.85 12.47
C ARG A 167 -2.13 10.37 13.79
N ASN A 168 -1.49 9.52 14.58
CA ASN A 168 -0.86 9.92 15.83
C ASN A 168 0.45 10.69 15.58
N LYS A 169 0.74 11.70 16.42
CA LYS A 169 1.97 12.49 16.36
C LYS A 169 3.19 11.56 16.39
N GLY A 170 4.11 11.74 15.43
CA GLY A 170 5.33 10.91 15.29
C GLY A 170 5.16 9.59 14.51
N CYS A 171 3.95 9.17 14.16
CA CYS A 171 3.70 7.91 13.44
C CYS A 171 3.44 8.08 11.93
N ARG A 172 3.58 9.29 11.39
CA ARG A 172 3.25 9.62 9.98
C ARG A 172 4.01 8.77 8.96
N TRP A 173 5.23 8.34 9.29
CA TRP A 173 6.09 7.50 8.45
C TRP A 173 5.58 6.06 8.27
N LEU A 174 4.57 5.64 9.03
CA LEU A 174 3.95 4.32 8.88
C LEU A 174 2.94 4.28 7.71
N ARG A 175 2.52 5.45 7.22
CA ARG A 175 1.51 5.59 6.18
C ARG A 175 1.93 5.00 4.82
N PRO A 176 3.14 5.26 4.29
CA PRO A 176 3.61 4.60 3.06
C PRO A 176 3.58 3.07 3.18
N SER A 177 4.02 2.52 4.32
CA SER A 177 3.96 1.07 4.54
C SER A 177 2.53 0.55 4.50
N GLY A 178 1.59 1.18 5.21
CA GLY A 178 0.18 0.79 5.21
C GLY A 178 -0.48 0.89 3.83
N ALA A 179 -0.14 1.92 3.06
CA ALA A 179 -0.61 2.10 1.69
C ALA A 179 -0.15 0.96 0.75
N TRP A 180 1.11 0.56 0.82
CA TRP A 180 1.62 -0.58 0.05
C TRP A 180 1.03 -1.93 0.50
N MET A 181 0.63 -2.06 1.77
CA MET A 181 -0.13 -3.23 2.25
C MET A 181 -1.53 -3.30 1.65
N PHE A 182 -2.22 -2.17 1.46
CA PHE A 182 -3.48 -2.13 0.72
C PHE A 182 -3.30 -2.59 -0.74
N MET A 183 -2.22 -2.14 -1.40
CA MET A 183 -1.89 -2.59 -2.75
C MET A 183 -1.60 -4.11 -2.79
N ALA A 184 -0.82 -4.62 -1.84
CA ALA A 184 -0.58 -6.05 -1.71
C ALA A 184 -1.88 -6.83 -1.54
N GLY A 185 -2.83 -6.33 -0.75
CA GLY A 185 -4.15 -6.93 -0.59
C GLY A 185 -4.98 -6.95 -1.86
N PHE A 186 -5.00 -5.84 -2.61
CA PHE A 186 -5.68 -5.79 -3.90
C PHE A 186 -5.09 -6.80 -4.91
N LEU A 187 -3.77 -6.92 -4.95
CA LEU A 187 -3.08 -7.88 -5.83
C LEU A 187 -3.28 -9.33 -5.37
N TYR A 188 -3.34 -9.58 -4.06
CA TYR A 188 -3.70 -10.89 -3.52
C TYR A 188 -5.15 -11.27 -3.84
N LEU A 189 -6.09 -10.33 -3.77
CA LEU A 189 -7.47 -10.55 -4.22
C LEU A 189 -7.51 -10.94 -5.70
N LEU A 190 -6.81 -10.18 -6.54
CA LEU A 190 -6.72 -10.42 -7.99
C LEU A 190 -6.14 -11.81 -8.29
N SER A 191 -5.08 -12.22 -7.57
CA SER A 191 -4.53 -13.58 -7.69
C SER A 191 -5.49 -14.67 -7.19
N GLY A 192 -6.25 -14.41 -6.13
CA GLY A 192 -7.26 -15.33 -5.61
C GLY A 192 -8.40 -15.54 -6.61
N ILE A 193 -8.84 -14.48 -7.30
CA ILE A 193 -9.83 -14.55 -8.38
C ILE A 193 -9.28 -15.37 -9.56
N ALA A 194 -8.02 -15.16 -9.95
CA ALA A 194 -7.39 -15.93 -11.02
C ALA A 194 -7.39 -17.44 -10.70
N LEU A 195 -6.98 -17.82 -9.49
CA LEU A 195 -6.98 -19.22 -9.02
C LEU A 195 -8.40 -19.80 -8.91
N PHE A 196 -9.38 -19.00 -8.50
CA PHE A 196 -10.77 -19.44 -8.43
C PHE A 196 -11.36 -19.70 -9.82
N LEU A 197 -11.06 -18.84 -10.80
CA LEU A 197 -11.50 -19.02 -12.19
C LEU A 197 -10.84 -20.23 -12.85
N GLU A 198 -9.57 -20.50 -12.52
CA GLU A 198 -8.86 -21.71 -12.97
C GLU A 198 -9.50 -23.00 -12.43
N TYR A 199 -10.05 -22.97 -11.22
CA TYR A 199 -10.79 -24.11 -10.64
C TYR A 199 -12.07 -24.44 -11.42
N PHE A 200 -12.79 -23.44 -11.94
CA PHE A 200 -14.02 -23.63 -12.72
C PHE A 200 -13.78 -23.95 -14.20
N ASP A 201 -12.52 -24.18 -14.61
CA ASP A 201 -12.09 -24.47 -16.00
C ASP A 201 -12.55 -23.43 -17.03
N LYS A 202 -12.95 -22.24 -16.59
CA LYS A 202 -13.28 -21.12 -17.47
C LYS A 202 -11.99 -20.41 -17.87
N ALA A 203 -11.68 -20.38 -19.17
CA ALA A 203 -10.55 -19.62 -19.75
C ALA A 203 -9.20 -19.82 -19.01
N ARG A 204 -8.89 -21.10 -18.75
CA ARG A 204 -7.76 -21.61 -17.97
C ARG A 204 -6.38 -21.05 -18.34
N LEU A 205 -6.17 -20.71 -19.61
CA LEU A 205 -4.86 -20.31 -20.14
C LEU A 205 -4.68 -18.79 -20.26
N THR A 206 -5.76 -18.02 -20.34
CA THR A 206 -5.71 -16.58 -20.66
C THR A 206 -5.96 -15.69 -19.44
N ILE A 207 -6.67 -16.19 -18.42
CA ILE A 207 -7.01 -15.39 -17.24
C ILE A 207 -5.79 -15.10 -16.38
N ASP A 208 -4.92 -16.09 -16.09
CA ASP A 208 -3.72 -15.84 -15.26
C ASP A 208 -2.78 -14.82 -15.94
N ILE A 209 -2.60 -14.90 -17.26
CA ILE A 209 -1.80 -13.92 -18.03
C ILE A 209 -2.40 -12.53 -17.99
N SER A 210 -3.70 -12.39 -18.23
CA SER A 210 -4.34 -11.07 -18.24
C SER A 210 -4.30 -10.41 -16.86
N MET A 211 -4.61 -11.17 -15.81
CA MET A 211 -4.54 -10.73 -14.42
C MET A 211 -3.11 -10.38 -13.99
N ALA A 212 -2.13 -11.22 -14.30
CA ALA A 212 -0.72 -10.95 -14.01
C ALA A 212 -0.22 -9.68 -14.72
N ARG A 213 -0.62 -9.46 -15.99
CA ARG A 213 -0.27 -8.25 -16.73
C ARG A 213 -0.88 -7.00 -16.09
N VAL A 214 -2.16 -7.05 -15.70
CA VAL A 214 -2.82 -5.94 -14.99
C VAL A 214 -2.08 -5.62 -13.69
N GLY A 215 -1.77 -6.64 -12.88
CA GLY A 215 -1.01 -6.46 -11.64
C GLY A 215 0.37 -5.84 -11.86
N MET A 216 1.09 -6.27 -12.90
CA MET A 216 2.39 -5.68 -13.25
C MET A 216 2.30 -4.24 -13.73
N VAL A 217 1.30 -3.90 -14.55
CA VAL A 217 1.10 -2.51 -14.99
C VAL A 217 0.86 -1.61 -13.78
N LEU A 218 0.08 -2.04 -12.79
CA LEU A 218 -0.11 -1.28 -11.54
C LEU A 218 1.21 -1.08 -10.80
N ILE A 219 2.05 -2.12 -10.67
CA ILE A 219 3.36 -2.03 -10.02
C ILE A 219 4.32 -1.11 -10.82
N PHE A 220 4.29 -1.16 -12.15
CA PHE A 220 5.07 -0.25 -12.99
C PHE A 220 4.68 1.21 -12.78
N LEU A 221 3.38 1.50 -12.77
CA LEU A 221 2.87 2.84 -12.54
C LEU A 221 3.31 3.37 -11.17
N LEU A 222 3.23 2.55 -10.12
CA LEU A 222 3.73 2.93 -8.79
C LEU A 222 5.25 3.11 -8.74
N ALA A 223 6.01 2.28 -9.44
CA ALA A 223 7.47 2.40 -9.49
C ALA A 223 7.90 3.69 -10.21
N ILE A 224 7.23 4.04 -11.33
CA ILE A 224 7.43 5.30 -12.02
C ILE A 224 7.03 6.47 -11.12
N GLU A 225 5.91 6.37 -10.42
CA GLU A 225 5.45 7.39 -9.49
C GLU A 225 6.47 7.63 -8.36
N LEU A 226 7.10 6.59 -7.81
CA LEU A 226 8.16 6.74 -6.81
C LEU A 226 9.36 7.53 -7.35
N LEU A 227 9.77 7.28 -8.60
CA LEU A 227 10.85 8.02 -9.25
C LEU A 227 10.45 9.48 -9.52
N VAL A 228 9.24 9.71 -10.02
CA VAL A 228 8.72 11.06 -10.26
C VAL A 228 8.56 11.84 -8.96
N SER A 229 8.13 11.17 -7.88
CA SER A 229 8.00 11.77 -6.55
C SER A 229 9.33 12.29 -6.03
N PHE A 230 10.42 11.56 -6.26
CA PHE A 230 11.77 12.05 -5.97
C PHE A 230 12.10 13.32 -6.77
N VAL A 231 11.81 13.34 -8.07
CA VAL A 231 12.06 14.52 -8.92
C VAL A 231 11.28 15.73 -8.41
N ILE A 232 9.98 15.55 -8.12
CA ILE A 232 9.12 16.62 -7.61
C ILE A 232 9.66 17.15 -6.27
N GLU A 233 10.08 16.26 -5.37
CA GLU A 233 10.60 16.66 -4.07
C GLU A 233 11.95 17.38 -4.18
N PHE A 234 12.79 17.02 -5.16
CA PHE A 234 14.02 17.76 -5.45
C PHE A 234 13.74 19.22 -5.83
N TYR A 235 12.64 19.46 -6.55
CA TYR A 235 12.21 20.81 -6.94
C TYR A 235 11.30 21.49 -5.90
N ARG A 236 10.88 20.79 -4.84
CA ARG A 236 9.97 21.35 -3.84
C ARG A 236 10.70 22.33 -2.90
N PRO A 237 10.28 23.60 -2.83
CA PRO A 237 10.83 24.55 -1.88
C PRO A 237 10.50 24.10 -0.45
N ARG A 238 11.51 23.94 0.41
CA ARG A 238 11.32 23.52 1.80
C ARG A 238 11.02 24.75 2.66
N LEU A 239 9.75 24.96 3.03
CA LEU A 239 9.39 26.02 3.98
C LEU A 239 9.67 25.56 5.42
N PRO A 240 10.30 26.41 6.26
CA PRO A 240 10.51 26.09 7.67
C PRO A 240 9.16 26.02 8.40
N GLY A 241 8.91 24.92 9.11
CA GLY A 241 7.70 24.73 9.94
C GLY A 241 6.61 23.85 9.32
N GLU A 242 6.79 23.34 8.10
CA GLU A 242 5.86 22.37 7.51
C GLU A 242 6.11 20.95 8.06
N GLU A 243 5.04 20.20 8.42
CA GLU A 243 5.18 18.82 8.89
C GLU A 243 5.87 17.94 7.83
N GLU A 244 6.92 17.20 8.22
CA GLU A 244 7.66 16.30 7.33
C GLU A 244 6.71 15.25 6.73
N ARG A 245 6.42 15.38 5.43
CA ARG A 245 5.75 14.33 4.65
C ARG A 245 6.79 13.28 4.26
N PRO A 246 6.54 11.98 4.50
CA PRO A 246 7.45 10.94 4.03
C PRO A 246 7.55 10.97 2.50
N LEU A 247 8.75 11.10 1.95
CA LEU A 247 8.97 11.03 0.49
C LEU A 247 8.37 9.79 -0.20
N PRO A 248 8.38 8.57 0.38
CA PRO A 248 7.80 7.41 -0.31
C PRO A 248 6.28 7.32 -0.26
N GLU A 249 5.59 8.39 0.16
CA GLU A 249 4.14 8.46 0.09
C GLU A 249 3.70 8.58 -1.39
N SER A 250 3.30 7.44 -1.98
CA SER A 250 2.65 7.44 -3.30
C SER A 250 1.36 8.24 -3.22
N ARG A 251 1.23 9.26 -4.08
CA ARG A 251 0.06 10.14 -4.17
C ARG A 251 -1.14 9.38 -4.72
N LEU A 252 -0.92 8.46 -5.66
CA LEU A 252 -1.95 7.56 -6.20
C LEU A 252 -2.50 6.67 -5.09
N LEU A 253 -1.63 6.06 -4.29
CA LEU A 253 -2.07 5.23 -3.17
C LEU A 253 -2.72 6.06 -2.06
N ALA A 254 -2.21 7.25 -1.76
CA ALA A 254 -2.81 8.17 -0.81
C ALA A 254 -4.25 8.55 -1.21
N LEU A 255 -4.51 8.73 -2.52
CA LEU A 255 -5.85 9.04 -3.03
C LEU A 255 -6.89 7.96 -2.67
N PHE A 256 -6.50 6.69 -2.67
CA PHE A 256 -7.38 5.55 -2.35
C PHE A 256 -7.39 5.18 -0.86
N THR A 257 -6.34 5.51 -0.12
CA THR A 257 -6.16 5.09 1.28
C THR A 257 -6.43 6.19 2.30
N GLU A 258 -6.49 7.46 1.88
CA GLU A 258 -6.95 8.56 2.73
C GLU A 258 -8.49 8.63 2.74
N PRO A 259 -9.13 8.52 3.92
CA PRO A 259 -10.56 8.81 4.03
C PRO A 259 -10.80 10.28 3.70
N GLY A 260 -11.45 10.53 2.55
CA GLY A 260 -11.72 11.86 2.02
C GLY A 260 -10.88 12.28 0.81
N GLY A 261 -9.87 11.51 0.36
CA GLY A 261 -8.99 11.92 -0.75
C GLY A 261 -9.73 12.12 -2.09
N MET A 262 -10.33 11.06 -2.63
CA MET A 262 -11.19 11.18 -3.83
C MET A 262 -12.45 11.97 -3.54
N ALA A 263 -13.12 11.73 -2.40
CA ALA A 263 -14.38 12.38 -2.09
C ALA A 263 -14.24 13.90 -1.97
N ARG A 264 -13.17 14.41 -1.35
CA ARG A 264 -12.90 15.85 -1.23
C ARG A 264 -12.39 16.47 -2.52
N ASN A 265 -11.62 15.75 -3.33
CA ASN A 265 -11.19 16.25 -4.64
C ASN A 265 -12.34 16.27 -5.65
N VAL A 266 -13.21 15.25 -5.62
CA VAL A 266 -14.43 15.17 -6.43
C VAL A 266 -15.45 16.20 -5.96
N ALA A 267 -15.69 16.31 -4.64
CA ALA A 267 -16.52 17.36 -4.06
C ALA A 267 -15.96 18.75 -4.40
N ALA A 268 -14.66 19.01 -4.21
CA ALA A 268 -14.07 20.30 -4.58
C ALA A 268 -14.14 20.58 -6.10
N SER A 269 -14.04 19.55 -6.95
CA SER A 269 -14.20 19.70 -8.40
C SER A 269 -15.66 19.89 -8.82
N LEU A 270 -16.61 19.29 -8.10
CA LEU A 270 -18.06 19.47 -8.26
C LEU A 270 -18.47 20.84 -7.75
N ASP A 271 -18.01 21.25 -6.57
CA ASP A 271 -18.18 22.59 -6.00
C ASP A 271 -17.59 23.65 -6.96
N TYR A 272 -16.46 23.35 -7.62
CA TYR A 272 -15.84 24.22 -8.63
C TYR A 272 -16.64 24.26 -9.95
N GLN A 273 -17.19 23.13 -10.41
CA GLN A 273 -17.95 23.06 -11.67
C GLN A 273 -19.42 23.45 -11.52
N PHE A 274 -20.00 23.32 -10.33
CA PHE A 274 -21.43 23.52 -10.07
C PHE A 274 -21.72 24.60 -9.02
N GLY A 275 -20.72 25.12 -8.30
CA GLY A 275 -20.88 26.28 -7.41
C GLY A 275 -21.70 26.05 -6.15
N PHE A 276 -22.00 24.80 -5.78
CA PHE A 276 -22.74 24.44 -4.56
C PHE A 276 -21.79 23.76 -3.58
N GLU A 277 -21.71 24.21 -2.32
CA GLU A 277 -20.95 23.51 -1.25
C GLU A 277 -21.64 22.17 -0.91
N VAL A 278 -21.27 21.08 -1.57
CA VAL A 278 -21.85 19.76 -1.27
C VAL A 278 -21.10 19.15 -0.10
N SER A 279 -21.65 19.31 1.11
CA SER A 279 -21.22 18.61 2.33
C SER A 279 -20.97 17.11 2.09
N GLU A 280 -19.80 16.59 2.51
CA GLU A 280 -19.38 15.17 2.38
C GLU A 280 -20.47 14.17 2.83
N ALA A 281 -21.29 14.57 3.81
CA ALA A 281 -22.38 13.75 4.34
C ALA A 281 -23.53 13.56 3.33
N TRP A 282 -23.79 14.52 2.44
CA TRP A 282 -24.83 14.39 1.41
C TRP A 282 -24.40 13.45 0.29
N PHE A 283 -23.14 13.53 -0.16
CA PHE A 283 -22.62 12.62 -1.20
C PHE A 283 -22.62 11.16 -0.72
N TYR A 284 -22.18 10.91 0.52
CA TYR A 284 -22.21 9.57 1.08
C TYR A 284 -23.64 9.04 1.20
N ARG A 285 -24.58 9.87 1.68
CA ARG A 285 -26.01 9.51 1.74
C ARG A 285 -26.62 9.32 0.35
N PHE A 286 -26.19 10.07 -0.66
CA PHE A 286 -26.67 9.93 -2.03
C PHE A 286 -26.17 8.62 -2.67
N LEU A 287 -24.89 8.29 -2.46
CA LEU A 287 -24.29 7.05 -2.94
C LEU A 287 -24.93 5.84 -2.26
N GLU A 288 -25.08 5.89 -0.94
CA GLU A 288 -25.75 4.84 -0.17
C GLU A 288 -27.22 4.67 -0.58
N ARG A 289 -27.96 5.77 -0.78
CA ARG A 289 -29.40 5.71 -1.05
C ARG A 289 -29.76 5.44 -2.50
N THR A 290 -28.88 5.76 -3.46
CA THR A 290 -29.19 5.67 -4.89
C THR A 290 -28.35 4.59 -5.59
N VAL A 291 -27.04 4.56 -5.34
CA VAL A 291 -26.12 3.67 -6.07
C VAL A 291 -26.21 2.24 -5.53
N VAL A 292 -26.30 2.07 -4.21
CA VAL A 292 -26.41 0.73 -3.59
C VAL A 292 -27.68 -0.03 -4.03
N PRO A 293 -28.90 0.53 -3.97
CA PRO A 293 -30.08 -0.20 -4.45
C PRO A 293 -30.06 -0.44 -5.96
N LEU A 294 -29.53 0.50 -6.76
CA LEU A 294 -29.36 0.31 -8.20
C LEU A 294 -28.40 -0.85 -8.50
N PHE A 295 -27.29 -0.93 -7.77
CA PHE A 295 -26.33 -2.02 -7.89
C PHE A 295 -26.94 -3.36 -7.48
N LEU A 296 -27.73 -3.39 -6.41
CA LEU A 296 -28.50 -4.58 -6.00
C LEU A 296 -29.47 -5.03 -7.09
N VAL A 297 -30.17 -4.10 -7.74
CA VAL A 297 -31.06 -4.42 -8.88
C VAL A 297 -30.26 -4.95 -10.07
N MET A 298 -29.08 -4.38 -10.37
CA MET A 298 -28.19 -4.92 -11.41
C MET A 298 -27.74 -6.35 -11.12
N VAL A 299 -27.30 -6.63 -9.89
CA VAL A 299 -26.88 -7.99 -9.48
C VAL A 299 -28.06 -8.96 -9.57
N LEU A 300 -29.25 -8.54 -9.14
CA LEU A 300 -30.45 -9.35 -9.21
C LEU A 300 -30.90 -9.61 -10.65
N ALA A 301 -30.82 -8.61 -11.53
CA ALA A 301 -31.09 -8.76 -12.97
C ALA A 301 -30.10 -9.71 -13.63
N PHE A 302 -28.81 -9.60 -13.28
CA PHE A 302 -27.76 -10.49 -13.79
C PHE A 302 -27.97 -11.93 -13.31
N TRP A 303 -28.41 -12.12 -12.06
CA TRP A 303 -28.80 -13.42 -11.52
C TRP A 303 -30.02 -13.99 -12.24
N LEU A 304 -31.08 -13.19 -12.46
CA LEU A 304 -32.26 -13.62 -13.21
C LEU A 304 -31.94 -14.01 -14.66
N GLN A 305 -30.94 -13.38 -15.28
CA GLN A 305 -30.50 -13.74 -16.63
C GLN A 305 -29.96 -15.18 -16.70
N THR A 306 -29.48 -15.75 -15.59
CA THR A 306 -29.06 -17.16 -15.55
C THR A 306 -30.23 -18.16 -15.61
N CYS A 307 -31.46 -17.70 -15.41
CA CYS A 307 -32.67 -18.51 -15.56
C CYS A 307 -33.20 -18.53 -17.01
N VAL A 308 -32.66 -17.69 -17.90
CA VAL A 308 -33.08 -17.63 -19.29
C VAL A 308 -32.20 -18.55 -20.13
N VAL A 309 -32.80 -19.62 -20.66
CA VAL A 309 -32.15 -20.52 -21.62
C VAL A 309 -32.62 -20.14 -23.01
N VAL A 310 -31.68 -19.76 -23.88
CA VAL A 310 -31.95 -19.48 -25.30
C VAL A 310 -31.77 -20.78 -26.08
N VAL A 311 -32.83 -21.23 -26.75
CA VAL A 311 -32.82 -22.44 -27.58
C VAL A 311 -32.64 -22.03 -29.04
N GLU A 312 -31.67 -22.63 -29.73
CA GLU A 312 -31.40 -22.40 -31.15
C GLU A 312 -32.50 -22.99 -32.04
N VAL A 313 -32.71 -22.40 -33.23
CA VAL A 313 -33.85 -22.67 -34.14
C VAL A 313 -33.96 -24.15 -34.57
N GLU A 314 -32.88 -24.92 -34.46
CA GLU A 314 -32.81 -26.32 -34.87
C GLU A 314 -33.01 -27.33 -33.72
N HIS A 315 -33.20 -26.87 -32.46
CA HIS A 315 -33.34 -27.74 -31.29
C HIS A 315 -34.69 -27.55 -30.58
N ASN A 316 -35.27 -28.64 -30.07
CA ASN A 316 -36.47 -28.60 -29.23
C ASN A 316 -36.07 -28.71 -27.75
N GLY A 317 -36.50 -27.75 -26.93
CA GLY A 317 -36.30 -27.80 -25.48
C GLY A 317 -37.16 -28.88 -24.83
N ILE A 318 -36.54 -29.92 -24.29
CA ILE A 318 -37.22 -30.98 -23.54
C ILE A 318 -37.10 -30.65 -22.05
N ARG A 319 -38.25 -30.55 -21.37
CA ARG A 319 -38.31 -30.37 -19.91
C ARG A 319 -38.22 -31.75 -19.26
N GLU A 320 -37.11 -32.04 -18.58
CA GLU A 320 -37.06 -33.17 -17.65
C GLU A 320 -38.03 -32.88 -16.48
N VAL A 321 -38.95 -33.83 -16.25
CA VAL A 321 -39.94 -33.79 -15.15
C VAL A 321 -39.35 -34.50 -13.94
#